data_AF-A0A1E8RBI3-F1
#
_entry.id   AF-A0A1E8RBI3-F1
#
_cell.length_a   1.000
_cell.length_b   1.000
_cell.length_c   1.000
_cell.angle_alpha   90.00
_cell.angle_beta   90.00
_cell.angle_gamma   90.00
#
_symmetry.space_group_name_H-M   'P 1'
#
loop_
_entity.id
_entity.type
_entity.pdbx_description
1 polymer ?
#
loop_
_entity_poly.entity_id
_entity_poly.type
_entity_poly.pdbx_seq_one_letter_code
_entity_poly.pdbx_strand_id
1 'polypeptide(L)' 'MPKRSIEAMLENGKYTGIVKLLDSANNYYLLKDNHEAIITEEVFNKVQEEKSRRSNLDESNNRKSRKYRFRLKEDNKNV' A
#
# COMPACT_ATOMS: atom_id res chain seq x y z
N MET A 1 -13.95 6.33 10.91
CA MET A 1 -12.69 6.76 10.30
C MET A 1 -12.84 6.79 8.78
N PRO A 2 -12.45 7.88 8.09
CA PRO A 2 -12.49 7.93 6.63
C PRO A 2 -11.50 6.93 6.02
N LYS A 3 -11.95 6.15 5.02
CA LYS A 3 -11.12 5.13 4.33
C LYS A 3 -9.79 5.70 3.81
N ARG A 4 -9.84 6.94 3.29
CA ARG A 4 -8.68 7.67 2.75
C ARG A 4 -7.60 7.93 3.80
N SER A 5 -7.97 8.16 5.07
CA SER A 5 -7.01 8.40 6.14
C SER A 5 -6.17 7.17 6.43
N ILE A 6 -6.79 5.98 6.43
CA ILE A 6 -6.08 4.71 6.62
C ILE A 6 -5.17 4.42 5.43
N GLU A 7 -5.64 4.66 4.19
CA GLU A 7 -4.82 4.47 2.99
C GLU A 7 -3.55 5.35 2.99
N ALA A 8 -3.69 6.62 3.41
CA ALA A 8 -2.58 7.55 3.56
C ALA A 8 -1.61 7.15 4.69
N MET A 9 -2.11 6.54 5.77
CA MET A 9 -1.23 5.97 6.78
C MET A 9 -0.44 4.79 6.22
N LEU A 10 -1.08 3.87 5.51
CA LEU A 10 -0.39 2.68 4.96
C LEU A 10 0.65 3.01 3.88
N GLU A 11 0.49 4.11 3.15
CA GLU A 11 1.47 4.59 2.15
C GLU A 11 2.67 5.34 2.74
N ASN A 12 2.60 5.73 4.02
CA ASN A 12 3.60 6.61 4.58
C ASN A 12 4.89 5.85 4.96
N GLY A 13 5.95 6.08 4.17
CA GLY A 13 7.27 5.49 4.40
C GLY A 13 7.91 5.84 5.75
N LYS A 14 7.40 6.85 6.48
CA LYS A 14 7.92 7.17 7.82
C LYS A 14 7.79 5.98 8.78
N TYR A 15 6.88 5.05 8.56
CA TYR A 15 6.75 3.88 9.45
C TYR A 15 7.91 2.88 9.29
N THR A 16 8.69 2.97 8.22
CA THR A 16 9.90 2.16 7.97
C THR A 16 11.20 2.91 8.25
N GLY A 17 11.15 4.10 8.85
CA GLY A 17 12.35 4.95 9.08
C GLY A 17 12.77 5.77 7.84
N ILE A 18 12.01 5.70 6.75
CA ILE A 18 12.30 6.42 5.49
C ILE A 18 11.51 7.72 5.43
N VAL A 19 12.19 8.83 5.17
CA VAL A 19 11.57 10.15 5.00
C VAL A 19 11.89 10.70 3.62
N LYS A 20 10.86 11.13 2.89
CA LYS A 20 10.98 11.84 1.61
C LYS A 20 10.84 13.34 1.88
N LEU A 21 11.90 14.10 1.62
CA LEU A 21 11.90 15.56 1.74
C LEU A 21 11.80 16.17 0.35
N LEU A 22 10.87 17.11 0.18
CA LEU A 22 10.76 17.94 -1.01
C LEU A 22 11.44 19.27 -0.72
N ASP A 23 12.42 19.62 -1.53
CA ASP A 23 13.06 20.93 -1.49
C ASP A 23 12.29 21.96 -2.35
N SER A 24 12.51 23.24 -2.08
CA SER A 24 11.90 24.36 -2.81
C SER A 24 12.20 24.35 -4.31
N ALA A 25 13.29 23.71 -4.72
CA ALA A 25 13.66 23.51 -6.12
C ALA A 25 13.02 22.25 -6.75
N ASN A 26 12.02 21.64 -6.11
CA ASN A 26 11.41 20.36 -6.48
C ASN A 26 12.37 19.17 -6.49
N ASN A 27 13.49 19.26 -5.77
CA ASN A 27 14.39 18.12 -5.57
C ASN A 27 13.82 17.19 -4.50
N TYR A 28 13.94 15.88 -4.73
CA TYR A 28 13.52 14.86 -3.78
C TYR A 28 14.74 14.27 -3.08
N TYR A 29 14.79 14.41 -1.76
CA TYR A 29 15.80 13.76 -0.92
C TYR A 29 15.17 12.58 -0.19
N LEU A 30 15.86 11.43 -0.23
CA LEU A 30 15.47 10.23 0.50
C LEU A 30 16.42 10.02 1.67
N LEU A 31 15.93 10.23 2.88
CA LEU A 31 16.67 9.92 4.09
C LEU A 31 16.23 8.55 4.60
N LYS A 32 17.18 7.62 4.70
CA LYS A 32 16.98 6.30 5.32
C LYS A 32 17.45 6.35 6.77
N ASP A 33 16.87 5.50 7.61
CA ASP A 33 17.22 5.34 9.03
C ASP A 33 17.22 6.65 9.83
N ASN A 34 16.29 7.55 9.52
CA ASN A 34 16.15 8.83 10.24
C ASN A 34 15.69 8.63 11.70
N HIS A 35 14.88 7.60 11.94
CA HIS A 35 14.31 7.26 13.25
C HIS A 35 14.01 5.76 13.29
N GLU A 36 13.76 5.24 14.48
CA GLU A 36 13.46 3.82 14.69
C GLU A 36 12.17 3.42 13.95
N ALA A 37 12.28 2.37 13.12
CA ALA A 37 11.18 1.88 12.32
C ALA A 37 10.11 1.22 13.20
N ILE A 38 8.85 1.60 13.01
CA ILE A 38 7.70 0.98 13.69
C ILE A 38 7.36 -0.36 13.05
N ILE A 39 7.53 -0.46 11.72
CA ILE A 39 7.38 -1.69 10.94
C ILE A 39 8.61 -1.91 10.06
N THR A 40 8.91 -3.16 9.75
CA THR A 40 9.98 -3.50 8.81
C THR A 40 9.60 -3.14 7.38
N GLU A 41 10.60 -2.88 6.54
CA GLU A 41 10.41 -2.62 5.11
C GLU A 41 9.71 -3.80 4.40
N GLU A 42 9.99 -5.03 4.83
CA GLU A 42 9.34 -6.23 4.31
C GLU A 42 7.81 -6.20 4.53
N VAL A 43 7.37 -5.85 5.75
CA VAL A 43 5.93 -5.76 6.08
C VAL A 43 5.29 -4.64 5.28
N PHE A 44 5.96 -3.49 5.14
CA PHE A 44 5.49 -2.38 4.33
C PHE A 44 5.30 -2.80 2.86
N ASN A 45 6.27 -3.48 2.26
CA ASN A 45 6.19 -3.94 0.87
C ASN A 45 5.03 -4.93 0.65
N LYS A 46 4.83 -5.89 1.57
CA LYS A 46 3.68 -6.81 1.52
C LYS A 46 2.34 -6.09 1.55
N VAL A 47 2.22 -5.02 2.36
CA VAL A 47 1.00 -4.19 2.41
C VAL A 47 0.78 -3.46 1.08
N GLN A 48 1.83 -2.93 0.48
CA GLN A 48 1.75 -2.23 -0.81
C GLN A 48 1.33 -3.19 -1.94
N GLU A 49 1.86 -4.41 -1.96
CA GLU A 49 1.44 -5.47 -2.89
C GLU A 49 -0.04 -5.83 -2.73
N GLU A 50 -0.51 -6.03 -1.49
CA GLU A 50 -1.90 -6.34 -1.20
C GLU A 50 -2.85 -5.19 -1.60
N LYS A 51 -2.43 -3.94 -1.39
CA LYS A 51 -3.18 -2.75 -1.86
C LYS A 51 -3.31 -2.75 -3.37
N SER A 52 -2.23 -3.01 -4.10
CA SER A 52 -2.23 -3.13 -5.56
C SER A 52 -3.11 -4.29 -6.04
N ARG A 53 -3.07 -5.43 -5.33
CA ARG A 53 -3.92 -6.60 -5.64
C ARG A 53 -5.41 -6.29 -5.48
N ARG A 54 -5.79 -5.59 -4.40
CA ARG A 54 -7.17 -5.15 -4.13
C ARG A 54 -7.62 -4.01 -5.03
N SER A 55 -6.69 -3.28 -5.65
CA SER A 55 -7.02 -2.26 -6.64
C SER A 55 -7.72 -2.88 -7.84
N ASN A 56 -8.73 -2.17 -8.34
CA ASN A 56 -9.41 -2.52 -9.59
C ASN A 56 -8.61 -2.07 -10.82
N LEU A 57 -7.34 -1.70 -10.67
CA LEU A 57 -6.42 -1.36 -11.76
C LEU A 57 -5.48 -2.53 -12.05
N ASP A 58 -5.18 -2.77 -13.32
CA ASP A 58 -4.14 -3.68 -13.78
C ASP A 58 -2.76 -2.98 -13.85
N GLU A 59 -1.72 -3.74 -14.20
CA GLU A 59 -0.34 -3.25 -14.31
C GLU A 59 -0.18 -2.13 -15.35
N SER A 60 -1.08 -2.06 -16.33
CA SER A 60 -1.11 -1.03 -17.37
C SER A 60 -2.02 0.15 -16.99
N ASN A 61 -2.44 0.26 -15.72
CA ASN A 61 -3.40 1.25 -15.22
C ASN A 61 -4.79 1.21 -15.87
N ASN A 62 -5.14 0.13 -16.57
CA ASN A 62 -6.50 -0.07 -17.07
C ASN A 62 -7.37 -0.69 -15.99
N ARG A 63 -8.69 -0.48 -16.09
CA ARG A 63 -9.65 -1.07 -15.16
C ARG A 63 -9.75 -2.59 -15.40
N LYS A 64 -9.48 -3.37 -14.36
CA LYS A 64 -9.68 -4.82 -14.35
C LYS A 64 -11.14 -5.14 -14.67
N SER A 65 -11.35 -6.08 -15.60
CA SER A 65 -12.68 -6.60 -15.93
C SER A 65 -13.33 -7.32 -14.76
N ARG A 66 -12.53 -8.06 -13.97
CA ARG A 66 -12.94 -8.73 -12.73
C ARG A 66 -12.70 -7.81 -11.53
N LYS A 67 -13.77 -7.36 -10.90
CA LYS A 67 -13.73 -6.62 -9.64
C LYS A 67 -13.34 -7.56 -8.50
N TYR A 68 -12.51 -7.08 -7.58
CA TYR A 68 -12.29 -7.76 -6.31
C TYR A 68 -13.62 -7.81 -5.53
N ARG A 69 -14.18 -9.01 -5.31
CA ARG A 69 -15.41 -9.23 -4.54
C ARG A 69 -15.06 -9.98 -3.27
N PHE A 70 -15.23 -9.36 -2.11
CA PHE A 70 -15.01 -9.98 -0.80
C PHE A 70 -16.15 -10.93 -0.37
N ARG A 71 -16.96 -11.45 -1.31
CA ARG A 71 -17.93 -12.48 -0.94
C ARG A 71 -17.14 -13.75 -0.73
N LEU A 72 -16.99 -14.17 0.53
CA LEU A 72 -16.78 -15.57 0.88
C LEU A 72 -17.83 -16.35 0.10
N LYS A 73 -17.41 -17.01 -0.99
CA LYS A 73 -18.12 -18.20 -1.39
C LYS A 73 -17.74 -19.20 -0.32
N GLU A 74 -18.68 -19.53 0.57
CA GLU A 74 -18.66 -20.88 1.10
C GLU A 74 -18.77 -21.79 -0.12
N ASP A 75 -17.61 -22.25 -0.60
CA ASP A 75 -17.56 -23.35 -1.52
C ASP A 75 -18.10 -24.54 -0.73
N ASN A 76 -19.40 -24.79 -0.88
CA ASN A 76 -20.04 -26.01 -0.42
C ASN A 76 -19.23 -27.18 -0.99
N LYS A 77 -18.43 -27.80 -0.14
CA LYS A 77 -17.86 -29.12 -0.35
C LYS A 77 -19.03 -30.11 -0.38
N ASN A 78 -19.63 -30.29 -1.54
CA ASN A 78 -20.54 -31.39 -1.77
C ASN A 78 -19.80 -32.48 -2.53
N VAL A 79 -19.46 -33.52 -1.75
CA VAL A 79 -19.52 -34.98 -2.02
C VAL A 79 -19.39 -35.42 -3.46
#